data_AF-A0A8H8N0G6-F1
#
_entry.id   AF-A0A8H8N0G6-F1
#
_cell.length_a   1.000
_cell.length_b   1.000
_cell.length_c   1.000
_cell.angle_alpha   90.00
_cell.angle_beta   90.00
_cell.angle_gamma   90.00
#
_symmetry.space_group_name_H-M   'P 1'
#
loop_
_entity.id
_entity.type
_entity.pdbx_description
1 polymer ?
#
loop_
_entity_poly.entity_id
_entity_poly.type
_entity_poly.pdbx_seq_one_letter_code
_entity_poly.pdbx_strand_id
1 'polypeptide(L)'
;MPPKQQQKASSSKTAVDRTFGLKNKNKSAKVQKDIARINSEQSRAGKNKKELEKEKEKELRAKEKQEAEKRKKEEGELFKPVQVAQKIPFGVDPKSVLCVYYKAGNCDKGNKCKFSHDINVGRKQEKKDLYSDSRDDKANGKYTMDKWDQETLQQVVLSKHGNPKTTTDIVCKYFIEAIETQKFGWFWECPNGGESCMYRHALPPGFVLKADRKAAEEAAKANVISLEEFLEVERHKLGSNLTPVTPETFATWKKTRLDKKAAEDDALRKAKDAQAAAGKNVGMSGRDLFQYNPEWFAEESDEEPDWDFSAYRKEKQDEDEKEDEERIRRFNEGMQISDDQTTGGGAANKGKQREEV
;
A
#
# COMPACT_ATOMS: atom_id res chain seq x y z
N MET A 1 -44.00 -49.72 -73.09
CA MET A 1 -45.07 -49.21 -72.21
C MET A 1 -44.71 -49.57 -70.76
N PRO A 2 -44.44 -48.59 -69.87
CA PRO A 2 -44.19 -48.85 -68.46
C PRO A 2 -45.50 -48.91 -67.65
N PRO A 3 -45.59 -49.72 -66.56
CA PRO A 3 -46.81 -49.88 -65.80
C PRO A 3 -47.01 -48.77 -64.76
N LYS A 4 -48.28 -48.46 -64.52
CA LYS A 4 -48.83 -47.34 -63.74
C LYS A 4 -48.59 -47.53 -62.23
N GLN A 5 -47.88 -46.59 -61.59
CA GLN A 5 -47.73 -46.54 -60.13
C GLN A 5 -49.08 -46.28 -59.44
N GLN A 6 -49.50 -47.19 -58.56
CA GLN A 6 -50.62 -46.99 -57.64
C GLN A 6 -50.16 -46.15 -56.43
N GLN A 7 -50.82 -45.00 -56.24
CA GLN A 7 -50.61 -44.10 -55.11
C GLN A 7 -51.16 -44.73 -53.82
N LYS A 8 -50.33 -44.88 -52.78
CA LYS A 8 -50.78 -45.19 -51.41
C LYS A 8 -51.51 -43.97 -50.84
N ALA A 9 -52.79 -44.13 -50.51
CA ALA A 9 -53.59 -43.09 -49.85
C ALA A 9 -53.03 -42.79 -48.45
N SER A 10 -52.78 -41.50 -48.17
CA SER A 10 -52.25 -41.01 -46.89
C SER A 10 -53.34 -41.04 -45.80
N SER A 11 -53.03 -41.64 -44.64
CA SER A 11 -53.91 -41.74 -43.45
C SER A 11 -54.36 -40.38 -42.89
N SER A 12 -53.70 -39.29 -43.27
CA SER A 12 -54.09 -37.91 -42.96
C SER A 12 -55.44 -37.50 -43.58
N LYS A 13 -55.84 -38.08 -44.72
CA LYS A 13 -57.13 -37.75 -45.35
C LYS A 13 -58.32 -38.24 -44.53
N THR A 14 -58.21 -39.40 -43.89
CA THR A 14 -59.28 -39.98 -43.06
C THR A 14 -59.47 -39.24 -41.72
N ALA A 15 -58.41 -38.60 -41.19
CA ALA A 15 -58.46 -37.78 -39.99
C ALA A 15 -59.17 -36.45 -40.20
N VAL A 16 -58.91 -35.82 -41.34
CA VAL A 16 -59.55 -34.55 -41.73
C VAL A 16 -61.05 -34.75 -41.94
N ASP A 17 -61.46 -35.89 -42.51
CA ASP A 17 -62.85 -36.23 -42.84
C ASP A 17 -63.74 -36.48 -41.61
N ARG A 18 -63.29 -37.29 -40.63
CA ARG A 18 -64.06 -37.55 -39.39
C ARG A 18 -64.19 -36.34 -38.47
N THR A 19 -63.28 -35.37 -38.59
CA THR A 19 -63.30 -34.14 -37.78
C THR A 19 -63.87 -32.95 -38.56
N PHE A 20 -64.17 -33.06 -39.85
CA PHE A 20 -64.58 -31.96 -40.73
C PHE A 20 -65.92 -31.33 -40.30
N GLY A 21 -66.92 -32.15 -39.93
CA GLY A 21 -68.25 -31.68 -39.53
C GLY A 21 -68.37 -31.18 -38.08
N LEU A 22 -67.40 -31.47 -37.22
CA LEU A 22 -67.42 -31.08 -35.80
C LEU A 22 -66.71 -29.74 -35.52
N LYS A 23 -65.90 -29.25 -36.47
CA LYS A 23 -65.11 -28.01 -36.35
C LYS A 23 -65.96 -26.75 -36.21
N ASN A 24 -67.20 -26.76 -36.74
CA ASN A 24 -68.13 -25.63 -36.62
C ASN A 24 -68.84 -25.56 -35.23
N LYS A 25 -68.63 -26.56 -34.36
CA LYS A 25 -69.17 -26.65 -32.98
C LYS A 25 -68.08 -26.72 -31.90
N ASN A 26 -66.86 -26.28 -32.23
CA ASN A 26 -65.65 -26.31 -31.39
C ASN A 26 -65.69 -25.51 -30.08
N LYS A 27 -66.80 -24.83 -29.76
CA LYS A 27 -67.00 -24.09 -28.51
C LYS A 27 -67.56 -24.95 -27.37
N SER A 28 -68.09 -26.13 -27.67
CA SER A 28 -68.60 -27.05 -26.64
C SER A 28 -67.48 -27.93 -26.10
N ALA A 29 -67.30 -27.93 -24.78
CA ALA A 29 -66.31 -28.77 -24.08
C ALA A 29 -66.47 -30.28 -24.39
N LYS A 30 -67.70 -30.72 -24.71
CA LYS A 30 -67.99 -32.11 -25.08
C LYS A 30 -67.45 -32.44 -26.48
N VAL A 31 -67.64 -31.52 -27.42
CA VAL A 31 -67.13 -31.65 -28.80
C VAL A 31 -65.60 -31.58 -28.82
N GLN A 32 -64.99 -30.74 -27.99
CA GLN A 32 -63.52 -30.70 -27.85
C GLN A 32 -62.95 -32.01 -27.30
N LYS A 33 -63.59 -32.61 -26.29
CA LYS A 33 -63.21 -33.94 -25.76
C LYS A 33 -63.37 -35.04 -26.81
N ASP A 34 -64.42 -34.99 -27.62
CA ASP A 34 -64.63 -35.95 -28.70
C ASP A 34 -63.58 -35.82 -29.81
N ILE A 35 -63.21 -34.60 -30.20
CA ILE A 35 -62.12 -34.36 -31.16
C ILE A 35 -60.77 -34.84 -30.60
N ALA A 36 -60.48 -34.57 -29.33
CA ALA A 36 -59.26 -35.06 -28.67
C ALA A 36 -59.21 -36.59 -28.61
N ARG A 37 -60.34 -37.24 -28.31
CA ARG A 37 -60.48 -38.70 -28.34
C ARG A 37 -60.24 -39.27 -29.73
N ILE A 38 -60.89 -38.73 -30.77
CA ILE A 38 -60.71 -39.17 -32.17
C ILE A 38 -59.25 -39.01 -32.61
N ASN A 39 -58.60 -37.89 -32.27
CA ASN A 39 -57.18 -37.66 -32.59
C ASN A 39 -56.26 -38.63 -31.83
N SER A 40 -56.57 -38.96 -30.57
CA SER A 40 -55.81 -39.93 -29.76
C SER A 40 -55.99 -41.38 -30.23
N GLU A 41 -57.17 -41.72 -30.75
CA GLU A 41 -57.45 -43.03 -31.34
C GLU A 41 -56.72 -43.17 -32.68
N GLN A 42 -56.66 -42.11 -33.48
CA GLN A 42 -55.95 -42.08 -34.74
C GLN A 42 -54.42 -42.11 -34.59
N SER A 43 -53.87 -41.46 -33.57
CA SER A 43 -52.43 -41.53 -33.29
C SER A 43 -51.98 -42.90 -32.77
N ARG A 44 -52.91 -43.69 -32.25
CA ARG A 44 -52.70 -45.08 -31.81
C ARG A 44 -53.01 -46.12 -32.91
N ALA A 45 -53.82 -45.75 -33.90
CA ALA A 45 -54.17 -46.64 -35.00
C ALA A 45 -52.95 -46.89 -35.92
N GLY A 46 -52.44 -48.13 -35.89
CA GLY A 46 -51.35 -48.59 -36.75
C GLY A 46 -49.98 -48.75 -36.06
N LYS A 47 -49.85 -48.46 -34.77
CA LYS A 47 -48.61 -48.68 -33.99
C LYS A 47 -48.72 -49.94 -33.12
N ASN A 48 -47.69 -50.79 -33.15
CA ASN A 48 -47.63 -51.97 -32.28
C ASN A 48 -47.42 -51.56 -30.82
N LYS A 49 -47.94 -52.32 -29.85
CA LYS A 49 -47.83 -52.03 -28.40
C LYS A 49 -46.38 -51.76 -27.96
N LYS A 50 -45.41 -52.52 -28.50
CA LYS A 50 -43.97 -52.35 -28.27
C LYS A 50 -43.38 -51.03 -28.82
N GLU A 51 -43.96 -50.48 -29.87
CA GLU A 51 -43.50 -49.23 -30.50
C GLU A 51 -44.01 -48.00 -29.73
N LEU A 52 -45.24 -48.09 -29.21
CA LEU A 52 -45.86 -47.10 -28.33
C LEU A 52 -45.15 -47.01 -26.96
N GLU A 53 -44.69 -48.14 -26.42
CA GLU A 53 -43.87 -48.17 -25.20
C GLU A 53 -42.48 -47.55 -25.42
N LYS A 54 -41.84 -47.81 -26.57
CA LYS A 54 -40.53 -47.26 -26.94
C LYS A 54 -40.57 -45.75 -27.23
N GLU A 55 -41.65 -45.22 -27.79
CA GLU A 55 -41.84 -43.76 -27.95
C GLU A 55 -42.02 -43.06 -26.60
N LYS A 56 -42.80 -43.65 -25.68
CA LYS A 56 -42.99 -43.11 -24.33
C LYS A 56 -41.69 -43.13 -23.51
N GLU A 57 -40.89 -44.19 -23.61
CA GLU A 57 -39.59 -44.26 -22.95
C GLU A 57 -38.63 -43.17 -23.46
N LYS A 58 -38.62 -42.91 -24.77
CA LYS A 58 -37.82 -41.81 -25.36
C LYS A 58 -38.30 -40.43 -24.90
N GLU A 59 -39.61 -40.23 -24.80
CA GLU A 59 -40.18 -38.96 -24.31
C GLU A 59 -39.87 -38.74 -22.83
N LEU A 60 -39.94 -39.79 -22.00
CA LEU A 60 -39.55 -39.74 -20.59
C LEU A 60 -38.06 -39.45 -20.43
N ARG A 61 -37.18 -40.12 -21.20
CA ARG A 61 -35.73 -39.85 -21.19
C ARG A 61 -35.39 -38.44 -21.68
N ALA A 62 -36.14 -37.92 -22.67
CA ALA A 62 -35.98 -36.54 -23.13
C ALA A 62 -36.39 -35.52 -22.07
N LYS A 63 -37.49 -35.78 -21.34
CA LYS A 63 -37.94 -34.92 -20.23
C LYS A 63 -36.97 -34.96 -19.06
N GLU A 64 -36.49 -36.14 -18.67
CA GLU A 64 -35.49 -36.30 -17.60
C GLU A 64 -34.17 -35.58 -17.95
N LYS A 65 -33.72 -35.64 -19.21
CA LYS A 65 -32.56 -34.88 -19.68
C LYS A 65 -32.78 -33.37 -19.61
N GLN A 66 -33.97 -32.88 -19.98
CA GLN A 66 -34.30 -31.46 -19.89
C GLN A 66 -34.39 -30.98 -18.44
N GLU A 67 -34.93 -31.80 -17.54
CA GLU A 67 -35.04 -31.49 -16.11
C GLU A 67 -33.66 -31.50 -15.44
N ALA A 68 -32.79 -32.46 -15.79
CA ALA A 68 -31.40 -32.47 -15.34
C ALA A 68 -30.61 -31.25 -15.84
N GLU A 69 -30.84 -30.81 -17.09
CA GLU A 69 -30.20 -29.60 -17.63
C GLU A 69 -30.73 -28.32 -16.95
N LYS A 70 -32.02 -28.26 -16.63
CA LYS A 70 -32.61 -27.16 -15.86
C LYS A 70 -32.06 -27.11 -14.43
N ARG A 71 -32.00 -28.26 -13.74
CA ARG A 71 -31.44 -28.34 -12.39
C ARG A 71 -29.97 -27.92 -12.36
N LYS A 72 -29.18 -28.32 -13.36
CA LYS A 72 -27.78 -27.89 -13.49
C LYS A 72 -27.64 -26.38 -13.75
N LYS A 73 -28.59 -25.77 -14.47
CA LYS A 73 -28.63 -24.30 -14.66
C LYS A 73 -28.99 -23.59 -13.36
N GLU A 74 -30.01 -24.08 -12.64
CA GLU A 74 -30.44 -23.53 -11.35
C GLU A 74 -29.34 -23.66 -10.28
N GLU A 75 -28.65 -24.80 -10.22
CA GLU A 75 -27.46 -25.01 -9.35
C GLU A 75 -26.36 -23.98 -9.69
N GLY A 76 -26.06 -23.77 -10.98
CA GLY A 76 -25.07 -22.78 -11.41
C GLY A 76 -25.46 -21.33 -11.10
N GLU A 77 -26.76 -21.00 -11.06
CA GLU A 77 -27.24 -19.68 -10.67
C GLU A 77 -27.15 -19.44 -9.17
N LEU A 78 -27.35 -20.48 -8.35
CA LEU A 78 -27.24 -20.38 -6.89
C LEU A 78 -25.80 -20.16 -6.42
N PHE A 79 -24.80 -20.69 -7.15
CA PHE A 79 -23.38 -20.49 -6.85
C PHE A 79 -22.82 -19.16 -7.38
N LYS A 80 -23.65 -18.26 -7.93
CA LYS A 80 -23.18 -16.92 -8.33
C LYS A 80 -22.78 -16.13 -7.07
N PRO A 81 -21.52 -15.69 -6.96
CA PRO A 81 -21.05 -14.98 -5.77
C PRO A 81 -21.83 -13.66 -5.59
N VAL A 82 -22.27 -13.41 -4.35
CA VAL A 82 -23.01 -12.22 -3.96
C VAL A 82 -22.23 -10.96 -4.34
N GLN A 83 -22.89 -10.03 -5.04
CA GLN A 83 -22.27 -8.83 -5.58
C GLN A 83 -21.93 -7.82 -4.47
N VAL A 84 -20.73 -7.95 -3.89
CA VAL A 84 -20.17 -6.94 -2.95
C VAL A 84 -19.65 -5.74 -3.74
N ALA A 85 -20.23 -4.56 -3.50
CA ALA A 85 -19.78 -3.33 -4.14
C ALA A 85 -18.33 -2.99 -3.75
N GLN A 86 -17.44 -2.93 -4.75
CA GLN A 86 -16.04 -2.54 -4.58
C GLN A 86 -15.96 -1.06 -4.15
N LYS A 87 -15.55 -0.81 -2.90
CA LYS A 87 -15.35 0.54 -2.36
C LYS A 87 -13.98 1.07 -2.83
N ILE A 88 -13.97 2.29 -3.36
CA ILE A 88 -12.75 2.97 -3.83
C ILE A 88 -12.47 4.11 -2.84
N PRO A 89 -11.22 4.29 -2.38
CA PRO A 89 -10.84 5.45 -1.57
C PRO A 89 -11.03 6.77 -2.35
N PHE A 90 -11.32 7.85 -1.64
CA PHE A 90 -11.51 9.18 -2.24
C PHE A 90 -10.25 9.61 -3.01
N GLY A 91 -10.42 10.08 -4.25
CA GLY A 91 -9.35 10.60 -5.11
C GLY A 91 -8.77 9.61 -6.14
N VAL A 92 -9.19 8.34 -6.16
CA VAL A 92 -8.75 7.36 -7.17
C VAL A 92 -9.82 7.19 -8.24
N ASP A 93 -9.43 7.35 -9.52
CA ASP A 93 -10.35 7.18 -10.64
C ASP A 93 -10.89 5.75 -10.70
N PRO A 94 -12.22 5.54 -10.67
CA PRO A 94 -12.82 4.20 -10.66
C PRO A 94 -12.41 3.33 -11.84
N LYS A 95 -12.10 3.95 -12.99
CA LYS A 95 -11.68 3.27 -14.21
C LYS A 95 -10.22 2.84 -14.21
N SER A 96 -9.41 3.33 -13.25
CA SER A 96 -8.03 2.85 -13.01
C SER A 96 -7.98 1.56 -12.19
N VAL A 97 -9.13 1.09 -11.69
CA VAL A 97 -9.21 -0.11 -10.84
C VAL A 97 -9.88 -1.24 -11.61
N LEU A 98 -9.27 -2.43 -11.61
CA LEU A 98 -9.83 -3.63 -12.23
C LEU A 98 -11.17 -4.00 -11.57
N CYS A 99 -12.18 -4.22 -12.39
CA CYS A 99 -13.50 -4.66 -11.96
C CYS A 99 -13.43 -6.06 -11.36
N VAL A 100 -13.81 -6.21 -10.09
CA VAL A 100 -13.87 -7.52 -9.41
C VAL A 100 -14.80 -8.49 -10.13
N TYR A 101 -15.92 -8.00 -10.66
CA TYR A 101 -16.88 -8.82 -11.41
C TYR A 101 -16.36 -9.27 -12.76
N TYR A 102 -15.56 -8.43 -13.42
CA TYR A 102 -14.95 -8.80 -14.69
C TYR A 102 -13.84 -9.84 -14.46
N LYS A 103 -13.05 -9.65 -13.39
CA LYS A 103 -12.08 -10.65 -12.93
C LYS A 103 -12.73 -12.00 -12.60
N ALA A 104 -13.95 -11.97 -12.04
CA ALA A 104 -14.75 -13.17 -11.77
C ALA A 104 -15.55 -13.69 -12.98
N GLY A 105 -15.45 -13.04 -14.16
CA GLY A 105 -16.15 -13.44 -15.38
C GLY A 105 -17.68 -13.17 -15.40
N ASN A 106 -18.22 -12.44 -14.42
CA ASN A 106 -19.65 -12.25 -14.22
C ASN A 106 -20.03 -10.76 -14.09
N CYS A 107 -19.48 -9.92 -14.98
CA CYS A 107 -19.77 -8.49 -15.02
C CYS A 107 -20.90 -8.16 -16.00
N ASP A 108 -22.09 -7.85 -15.49
CA ASP A 108 -23.26 -7.48 -16.30
C ASP A 108 -23.13 -6.11 -16.99
N LYS A 109 -22.17 -5.29 -16.55
CA LYS A 109 -22.05 -3.88 -16.97
C LYS A 109 -21.22 -3.69 -18.24
N GLY A 110 -20.53 -4.74 -18.71
CA GLY A 110 -19.74 -4.70 -19.95
C GLY A 110 -18.85 -3.44 -20.06
N ASN A 111 -18.81 -2.82 -21.24
CA ASN A 111 -17.99 -1.61 -21.47
C ASN A 111 -18.44 -0.38 -20.66
N LYS A 112 -19.69 -0.36 -20.18
CA LYS A 112 -20.23 0.72 -19.34
C LYS A 112 -19.91 0.54 -17.85
N CYS A 113 -19.13 -0.48 -17.50
CA CYS A 113 -18.70 -0.68 -16.12
C CYS A 113 -17.90 0.53 -15.61
N LYS A 114 -18.19 0.96 -14.38
CA LYS A 114 -17.45 2.02 -13.67
C LYS A 114 -15.98 1.66 -13.47
N PHE A 115 -15.66 0.36 -13.47
CA PHE A 115 -14.33 -0.20 -13.27
C PHE A 115 -13.70 -0.66 -14.60
N SER A 116 -12.37 -0.84 -14.62
CA SER A 116 -11.64 -1.33 -15.79
C SER A 116 -11.94 -2.80 -16.09
N HIS A 117 -12.04 -3.14 -17.38
CA HIS A 117 -12.08 -4.52 -17.89
C HIS A 117 -10.77 -4.92 -18.55
N ASP A 118 -9.69 -4.16 -18.34
CA ASP A 118 -8.37 -4.54 -18.80
C ASP A 118 -7.63 -5.28 -17.68
N ILE A 119 -7.38 -6.58 -17.90
CA ILE A 119 -6.66 -7.47 -16.96
C ILE A 119 -5.28 -6.90 -16.60
N ASN A 120 -4.70 -6.07 -17.47
CA ASN A 120 -3.39 -5.46 -17.27
C ASN A 120 -3.39 -4.35 -16.21
N VAL A 121 -4.53 -3.71 -15.97
CA VAL A 121 -4.66 -2.58 -15.03
C VAL A 121 -4.48 -3.03 -13.57
N GLY A 122 -4.47 -4.34 -13.30
CA GLY A 122 -4.18 -4.93 -11.98
C GLY A 122 -2.82 -5.62 -11.85
N ARG A 123 -1.99 -5.70 -12.90
CA ARG A 123 -0.65 -6.30 -12.81
C ARG A 123 0.31 -5.30 -12.18
N LYS A 124 0.29 -5.21 -10.85
CA LYS A 124 1.47 -4.76 -10.11
C LYS A 124 2.56 -5.79 -10.40
N GLN A 125 3.44 -5.51 -11.35
CA GLN A 125 4.59 -6.35 -11.62
C GLN A 125 5.37 -6.46 -10.31
N GLU A 126 5.68 -7.69 -9.88
CA GLU A 126 6.51 -7.91 -8.72
C GLU A 126 7.84 -7.20 -8.95
N LYS A 127 8.20 -6.28 -8.05
CA LYS A 127 9.46 -5.58 -8.13
C LYS A 127 10.57 -6.62 -7.95
N LYS A 128 11.55 -6.61 -8.85
CA LYS A 128 12.74 -7.44 -8.73
C LYS A 128 13.36 -7.21 -7.34
N ASP A 129 13.63 -8.29 -6.61
CA ASP A 129 14.21 -8.20 -5.28
C ASP A 129 15.57 -7.49 -5.35
N LEU A 130 15.72 -6.49 -4.50
CA LEU A 130 16.81 -5.52 -4.50
C LEU A 130 18.08 -6.07 -3.82
N TYR A 131 17.90 -7.11 -3.02
CA TYR A 131 18.96 -7.69 -2.19
C TYR A 131 19.49 -9.01 -2.77
N SER A 132 18.86 -9.57 -3.80
CA SER A 132 19.29 -10.79 -4.50
C SER A 132 19.86 -10.46 -5.88
N ASP A 133 21.12 -10.85 -6.16
CA ASP A 133 21.69 -10.73 -7.50
C ASP A 133 21.22 -11.90 -8.36
N SER A 134 20.61 -11.64 -9.53
CA SER A 134 20.12 -12.68 -10.44
C SER A 134 21.20 -13.64 -10.96
N ARG A 135 22.48 -13.31 -10.77
CA ARG A 135 23.61 -14.19 -11.10
C ARG A 135 23.85 -15.25 -10.03
N ASP A 136 23.55 -14.96 -8.78
CA ASP A 136 23.66 -15.94 -7.69
C ASP A 136 22.59 -17.03 -7.84
N ASP A 137 21.39 -16.67 -8.31
CA ASP A 137 20.32 -17.63 -8.61
C ASP A 137 20.71 -18.62 -9.73
N LYS A 138 21.55 -18.19 -10.69
CA LYS A 138 22.07 -19.04 -11.77
C LYS A 138 23.29 -19.86 -11.32
N ALA A 139 24.13 -19.32 -10.42
CA ALA A 139 25.35 -19.98 -9.94
C ALA A 139 25.10 -21.01 -8.82
N ASN A 140 24.17 -20.70 -7.90
CA ASN A 140 23.77 -21.57 -6.78
C ASN A 140 22.41 -22.23 -7.04
N GLY A 141 22.08 -22.43 -8.33
CA GLY A 141 20.76 -22.86 -8.79
C GLY A 141 20.13 -23.86 -7.86
N LYS A 142 19.03 -23.44 -7.22
CA LYS A 142 17.90 -24.15 -6.58
C LYS A 142 17.92 -25.70 -6.53
N TYR A 143 19.05 -26.32 -6.25
CA TYR A 143 19.26 -27.75 -6.30
C TYR A 143 20.16 -28.13 -5.13
N THR A 144 19.58 -28.84 -4.17
CA THR A 144 20.32 -29.59 -3.17
C THR A 144 21.29 -30.54 -3.89
N MET A 145 22.47 -30.80 -3.31
CA MET A 145 23.56 -31.60 -3.92
C MET A 145 23.06 -32.91 -4.59
N ASP A 146 22.00 -33.50 -4.03
CA ASP A 146 21.31 -34.70 -4.52
C ASP A 146 20.73 -34.63 -5.96
N LYS A 147 20.62 -33.44 -6.58
CA LYS A 147 20.08 -33.27 -7.95
C LYS A 147 21.11 -32.80 -8.97
N TRP A 148 22.40 -32.84 -8.65
CA TRP A 148 23.46 -32.43 -9.57
C TRP A 148 23.76 -33.53 -10.59
N ASP A 149 23.60 -33.22 -11.87
CA ASP A 149 23.97 -34.13 -12.97
C ASP A 149 25.51 -34.17 -13.14
N GLN A 150 26.04 -35.28 -13.69
CA GLN A 150 27.48 -35.50 -13.88
C GLN A 150 28.18 -34.36 -14.63
N GLU A 151 27.50 -33.74 -15.60
CA GLU A 151 28.02 -32.57 -16.35
C GLU A 151 28.16 -31.32 -15.46
N THR A 152 27.21 -31.09 -14.55
CA THR A 152 27.30 -29.98 -13.58
C THR A 152 28.42 -30.21 -12.58
N LEU A 153 28.64 -31.47 -12.15
CA LEU A 153 29.78 -31.85 -11.33
C LEU A 153 31.11 -31.57 -12.02
N GLN A 154 31.23 -31.95 -13.30
CA GLN A 154 32.42 -31.70 -14.10
C GLN A 154 32.67 -30.20 -14.27
N GLN A 155 31.63 -29.39 -14.51
CA GLN A 155 31.75 -27.93 -14.59
C GLN A 155 32.21 -27.31 -13.26
N VAL A 156 31.70 -27.78 -12.12
CA VAL A 156 32.14 -27.32 -10.80
C VAL A 156 33.61 -27.68 -10.56
N VAL A 157 34.04 -28.90 -10.89
CA VAL A 157 35.44 -29.33 -10.78
C VAL A 157 36.36 -28.53 -11.71
N LEU A 158 35.95 -28.28 -12.96
CA LEU A 158 36.66 -27.41 -13.91
C LEU A 158 36.74 -25.96 -13.39
N SER A 159 35.67 -25.45 -12.78
CA SER A 159 35.65 -24.10 -12.20
C SER A 159 36.51 -23.96 -10.94
N LYS A 160 36.71 -25.05 -10.18
CA LYS A 160 37.62 -25.10 -9.02
C LYS A 160 39.09 -25.03 -9.43
N HIS A 161 39.41 -25.46 -10.66
CA HIS A 161 40.79 -25.52 -11.19
C HIS A 161 41.08 -24.49 -12.30
N GLY A 162 40.10 -23.68 -12.73
CA GLY A 162 40.25 -22.65 -13.75
C GLY A 162 40.10 -21.23 -13.18
N ASN A 163 40.82 -20.26 -13.76
CA ASN A 163 40.89 -18.85 -13.36
C ASN A 163 39.53 -18.34 -12.81
N PRO A 164 39.41 -18.08 -11.49
CA PRO A 164 38.14 -17.70 -10.89
C PRO A 164 37.64 -16.44 -11.59
N LYS A 165 36.39 -16.46 -12.08
CA LYS A 165 35.76 -15.26 -12.61
C LYS A 165 35.88 -14.20 -11.51
N THR A 166 36.55 -13.10 -11.84
CA THR A 166 36.63 -11.95 -10.96
C THR A 166 35.23 -11.37 -10.89
N THR A 167 34.44 -11.77 -9.91
CA THR A 167 33.22 -11.06 -9.53
C THR A 167 33.52 -10.45 -8.19
N THR A 168 33.52 -9.13 -8.13
CA THR A 168 33.83 -8.40 -6.90
C THR A 168 32.56 -8.25 -6.07
N ASP A 169 32.67 -8.36 -4.74
CA ASP A 169 31.56 -8.11 -3.82
C ASP A 169 31.14 -6.63 -3.71
N ILE A 170 31.87 -5.77 -4.43
CA ILE A 170 31.60 -4.34 -4.51
C ILE A 170 30.37 -4.11 -5.38
N VAL A 171 29.46 -3.26 -4.89
CA VAL A 171 28.22 -2.90 -5.58
C VAL A 171 28.50 -2.06 -6.82
N CYS A 172 27.82 -2.34 -7.93
CA CYS A 172 27.95 -1.56 -9.15
C CYS A 172 27.42 -0.12 -8.94
N LYS A 173 28.19 0.88 -9.36
CA LYS A 173 27.79 2.29 -9.29
C LYS A 173 26.49 2.57 -10.06
N TYR A 174 26.37 2.04 -11.28
CA TYR A 174 25.19 2.22 -12.13
C TYR A 174 23.94 1.55 -11.54
N PHE A 175 24.11 0.52 -10.73
CA PHE A 175 23.01 -0.10 -10.01
C PHE A 175 22.48 0.82 -8.91
N ILE A 176 23.37 1.42 -8.11
CA ILE A 176 22.98 2.43 -7.10
C ILE A 176 22.26 3.60 -7.78
N GLU A 177 22.80 4.12 -8.88
CA GLU A 177 22.17 5.20 -9.66
C GLU A 177 20.79 4.80 -10.24
N ALA A 178 20.65 3.55 -10.72
CA ALA A 178 19.38 3.05 -11.23
C ALA A 178 18.32 2.88 -10.14
N ILE A 179 18.72 2.54 -8.92
CA ILE A 179 17.81 2.44 -7.77
C ILE A 179 17.43 3.84 -7.30
N GLU A 180 18.41 4.76 -7.16
CA GLU A 180 18.14 6.15 -6.79
C GLU A 180 17.22 6.85 -7.81
N THR A 181 17.34 6.50 -9.09
CA THR A 181 16.45 7.02 -10.15
C THR A 181 15.18 6.18 -10.38
N GLN A 182 14.94 5.14 -9.57
CA GLN A 182 13.81 4.20 -9.69
C GLN A 182 13.66 3.53 -11.06
N LYS A 183 14.75 3.48 -11.85
CA LYS A 183 14.81 2.82 -13.16
C LYS A 183 15.21 1.35 -13.06
N PHE A 184 15.61 0.90 -11.87
CA PHE A 184 15.92 -0.51 -11.62
C PHE A 184 14.64 -1.36 -11.65
N GLY A 185 14.61 -2.37 -12.52
CA GLY A 185 13.46 -3.24 -12.72
C GLY A 185 13.77 -4.45 -13.60
N TRP A 186 12.73 -5.17 -14.03
CA TRP A 186 12.86 -6.38 -14.83
C TRP A 186 13.60 -6.17 -16.16
N PHE A 187 13.49 -4.98 -16.75
CA PHE A 187 14.12 -4.63 -18.02
C PHE A 187 15.40 -3.79 -17.86
N TRP A 188 15.92 -3.67 -16.64
CA TRP A 188 17.13 -2.89 -16.42
C TRP A 188 18.38 -3.76 -16.66
N GLU A 189 19.19 -3.34 -17.62
CA GLU A 189 20.49 -3.93 -17.90
C GLU A 189 21.60 -2.95 -17.51
N CYS A 190 22.62 -3.46 -16.81
CA CYS A 190 23.74 -2.64 -16.39
C CYS A 190 24.54 -2.17 -17.63
N PRO A 191 24.83 -0.86 -17.77
CA PRO A 191 25.66 -0.35 -18.86
C PRO A 191 27.09 -0.92 -18.87
N ASN A 192 27.57 -1.40 -17.70
CA ASN A 192 28.91 -1.98 -17.52
C ASN A 192 28.93 -3.50 -17.80
N GLY A 193 28.16 -3.97 -18.78
CA GLY A 193 28.17 -5.36 -19.24
C GLY A 193 26.95 -6.22 -18.90
N GLY A 194 25.81 -5.65 -18.54
CA GLY A 194 24.56 -6.39 -18.32
C GLY A 194 24.70 -7.49 -17.26
N GLU A 195 24.62 -8.75 -17.68
CA GLU A 195 24.84 -9.92 -16.81
C GLU A 195 26.32 -10.26 -16.56
N SER A 196 27.28 -9.69 -17.30
CA SER A 196 28.72 -9.95 -17.15
C SER A 196 29.47 -8.86 -16.37
N CYS A 197 28.74 -7.95 -15.70
CA CYS A 197 29.36 -6.87 -14.93
C CYS A 197 30.31 -7.39 -13.84
N MET A 198 31.48 -6.78 -13.68
CA MET A 198 32.47 -7.10 -12.64
C MET A 198 31.93 -6.92 -11.21
N TYR A 199 30.95 -6.04 -11.05
CA TYR A 199 30.42 -5.57 -9.76
C TYR A 199 29.04 -6.17 -9.48
N ARG A 200 28.66 -6.28 -8.21
CA ARG A 200 27.36 -6.85 -7.77
C ARG A 200 26.17 -5.92 -8.05
N HIS A 201 25.05 -6.50 -8.49
CA HIS A 201 23.77 -5.82 -8.73
C HIS A 201 22.77 -6.16 -7.62
N ALA A 202 23.23 -6.06 -6.37
CA ALA A 202 22.41 -6.24 -5.18
C ALA A 202 22.90 -5.26 -4.11
N LEU A 203 21.98 -4.72 -3.32
CA LEU A 203 22.37 -3.87 -2.19
C LEU A 203 23.00 -4.74 -1.09
N PRO A 204 24.11 -4.29 -0.46
CA PRO A 204 24.69 -4.97 0.68
C PRO A 204 23.67 -5.08 1.82
N PRO A 205 23.71 -6.17 2.60
CA PRO A 205 22.81 -6.32 3.75
C PRO A 205 23.01 -5.13 4.71
N GLY A 206 21.92 -4.41 5.00
CA GLY A 206 21.93 -3.23 5.87
C GLY A 206 22.13 -1.88 5.17
N PHE A 207 22.34 -1.84 3.85
CA PHE A 207 22.37 -0.57 3.11
C PHE A 207 20.95 -0.03 2.90
N VAL A 208 20.66 1.13 3.48
CA VAL A 208 19.39 1.85 3.32
C VAL A 208 19.61 3.02 2.36
N LEU A 209 18.72 3.16 1.38
CA LEU A 209 18.76 4.26 0.41
C LEU A 209 18.62 5.61 1.11
N LYS A 210 19.28 6.64 0.59
CA LYS A 210 19.21 8.00 1.16
C LYS A 210 17.78 8.53 1.26
N ALA A 211 16.95 8.22 0.26
CA ALA A 211 15.53 8.58 0.25
C ALA A 211 14.75 7.89 1.38
N ASP A 212 14.98 6.59 1.59
CA ASP A 212 14.31 5.81 2.64
C ASP A 212 14.78 6.23 4.03
N ARG A 213 16.07 6.55 4.20
CA ARG A 213 16.58 7.09 5.46
C ARG A 213 15.92 8.42 5.82
N LYS A 214 15.79 9.32 4.83
CA LYS A 214 15.09 10.61 5.02
C LYS A 214 13.61 10.41 5.33
N ALA A 215 12.94 9.49 4.63
CA ALA A 215 11.54 9.16 4.91
C ALA A 215 11.34 8.56 6.31
N ALA A 216 12.25 7.69 6.77
CA ALA A 216 12.23 7.13 8.11
C ALA A 216 12.48 8.21 9.18
N GLU A 217 13.40 9.14 8.95
CA GLU A 217 13.65 10.29 9.83
C GLU A 217 12.44 11.24 9.89
N GLU A 218 11.79 11.53 8.76
CA GLU A 218 10.58 12.35 8.71
C GLU A 218 9.38 11.66 9.38
N ALA A 219 9.22 10.35 9.18
CA ALA A 219 8.21 9.56 9.89
C ALA A 219 8.49 9.52 11.39
N ALA A 220 9.76 9.37 11.80
CA ALA A 220 10.14 9.43 13.21
C ALA A 220 9.81 10.80 13.82
N LYS A 221 10.08 11.89 13.10
CA LYS A 221 9.69 13.25 13.52
C LYS A 221 8.18 13.44 13.59
N ALA A 222 7.42 12.88 12.65
CA ALA A 222 5.95 12.92 12.67
C ALA A 222 5.34 12.07 13.81
N ASN A 223 6.03 11.00 14.23
CA ASN A 223 5.63 10.17 15.37
C ASN A 223 6.05 10.74 16.73
N VAL A 224 6.84 11.82 16.76
CA VAL A 224 7.02 12.61 18.00
C VAL A 224 5.70 13.31 18.23
N ILE A 225 4.92 12.74 19.15
CA ILE A 225 3.67 13.30 19.66
C ILE A 225 3.87 14.79 19.90
N SER A 226 2.95 15.61 19.38
CA SER A 226 3.06 17.05 19.57
C SER A 226 2.97 17.38 21.05
N LEU A 227 3.56 18.51 21.48
CA LEU A 227 3.54 18.91 22.89
C LEU A 227 2.10 18.92 23.44
N GLU A 228 1.14 19.33 22.62
CA GLU A 228 -0.28 19.42 22.94
C GLU A 228 -0.90 18.03 23.20
N GLU A 229 -0.66 17.05 22.32
CA GLU A 229 -1.19 15.70 22.49
C GLU A 229 -0.56 15.00 23.72
N PHE A 230 0.73 15.26 23.98
CA PHE A 230 1.38 14.81 25.21
C PHE A 230 0.72 15.44 26.46
N LEU A 231 0.49 16.75 26.45
CA LEU A 231 -0.15 17.47 27.56
C LEU A 231 -1.60 17.01 27.78
N GLU A 232 -2.36 16.71 26.73
CA GLU A 232 -3.73 16.19 26.85
C GLU A 232 -3.75 14.79 27.47
N VAL A 233 -2.84 13.91 27.06
CA VAL A 233 -2.68 12.57 27.64
C VAL A 233 -2.30 12.66 29.13
N GLU A 234 -1.33 13.51 29.48
CA GLU A 234 -0.93 13.70 30.87
C GLU A 234 -2.03 14.34 31.72
N ARG A 235 -2.77 15.32 31.17
CA ARG A 235 -3.91 15.93 31.86
C ARG A 235 -5.02 14.92 32.16
N HIS A 236 -5.30 13.99 31.24
CA HIS A 236 -6.27 12.92 31.50
C HIS A 236 -5.75 11.88 32.51
N LYS A 237 -4.42 11.67 32.59
CA LYS A 237 -3.81 10.80 33.60
C LYS A 237 -3.85 11.42 35.00
N LEU A 238 -3.85 12.75 35.11
CA LEU A 238 -4.05 13.43 36.38
C LEU A 238 -5.50 13.22 36.86
N GLY A 239 -5.67 12.48 37.95
CA GLY A 239 -6.98 12.21 38.55
C GLY A 239 -7.64 13.46 39.17
N SER A 240 -8.79 13.27 39.81
CA SER A 240 -9.60 14.35 40.38
C SER A 240 -9.04 15.01 41.66
N ASN A 241 -8.03 14.43 42.30
CA ASN A 241 -7.41 14.96 43.53
C ASN A 241 -6.24 15.90 43.20
N LEU A 242 -6.55 17.12 42.76
CA LEU A 242 -5.56 18.15 42.42
C LEU A 242 -5.39 19.15 43.57
N THR A 243 -4.14 19.48 43.91
CA THR A 243 -3.84 20.56 44.86
C THR A 243 -3.99 21.92 44.17
N PRO A 244 -4.83 22.83 44.67
CA PRO A 244 -4.97 24.16 44.08
C PRO A 244 -3.66 24.94 44.19
N VAL A 245 -3.30 25.66 43.13
CA VAL A 245 -2.07 26.47 43.09
C VAL A 245 -2.31 27.78 43.84
N THR A 246 -2.11 27.73 45.14
CA THR A 246 -2.04 28.90 46.05
C THR A 246 -0.58 29.33 46.25
N PRO A 247 -0.29 30.58 46.66
CA PRO A 247 1.08 31.03 46.91
C PRO A 247 1.83 30.14 47.91
N GLU A 248 1.15 29.62 48.93
CA GLU A 248 1.75 28.73 49.94
C GLU A 248 2.13 27.35 49.34
N THR A 249 1.23 26.75 48.56
CA THR A 249 1.50 25.49 47.85
C THR A 249 2.56 25.66 46.76
N PHE A 250 2.64 26.83 46.13
CA PHE A 250 3.67 27.12 45.14
C PHE A 250 5.04 27.33 45.79
N ALA A 251 5.10 27.98 46.95
CA ALA A 251 6.35 28.17 47.68
C ALA A 251 6.94 26.82 48.16
N THR A 252 6.09 25.90 48.63
CA THR A 252 6.51 24.53 48.99
C THR A 252 6.94 23.72 47.76
N TRP A 253 6.22 23.81 46.64
CA TRP A 253 6.63 23.20 45.36
C TRP A 253 7.97 23.78 44.84
N LYS A 254 8.15 25.10 44.91
CA LYS A 254 9.39 25.76 44.44
C LYS A 254 10.59 25.34 45.26
N LYS A 255 10.44 25.26 46.59
CA LYS A 255 11.48 24.73 47.48
C LYS A 255 11.82 23.28 47.12
N THR A 256 10.83 22.40 47.04
CA THR A 256 11.08 20.99 46.69
C THR A 256 11.70 20.81 45.30
N ARG A 257 11.36 21.64 44.32
CA ARG A 257 12.00 21.64 43.00
C ARG A 257 13.45 22.13 43.04
N LEU A 258 13.74 23.20 43.77
CA LEU A 258 15.10 23.70 43.94
C LEU A 258 15.96 22.70 44.71
N ASP A 259 15.44 22.12 45.79
CA ASP A 259 16.14 21.09 46.57
C ASP A 259 16.40 19.84 45.73
N LYS A 260 15.43 19.40 44.91
CA LYS A 260 15.61 18.28 43.99
C LYS A 260 16.68 18.58 42.94
N LYS A 261 16.65 19.78 42.34
CA LYS A 261 17.66 20.19 41.36
C LYS A 261 19.05 20.26 41.99
N ALA A 262 19.18 20.86 43.17
CA ALA A 262 20.44 20.91 43.90
C ALA A 262 20.95 19.51 44.24
N ALA A 263 20.07 18.59 44.66
CA ALA A 263 20.44 17.21 44.92
C ALA A 263 20.87 16.44 43.65
N GLU A 264 20.22 16.67 42.50
CA GLU A 264 20.61 16.12 41.21
C GLU A 264 21.97 16.67 40.76
N ASP A 265 22.20 17.98 40.87
CA ASP A 265 23.47 18.64 40.55
C ASP A 265 24.60 18.17 41.48
N ASP A 266 24.35 18.05 42.80
CA ASP A 266 25.31 17.51 43.77
C ASP A 266 25.61 16.02 43.52
N ALA A 267 24.62 15.23 43.13
CA ALA A 267 24.83 13.83 42.77
C ALA A 267 25.66 13.71 41.50
N LEU A 268 25.42 14.57 40.50
CA LEU A 268 26.19 14.64 39.28
C LEU A 268 27.63 15.11 39.56
N ARG A 269 27.82 16.12 40.42
CA ARG A 269 29.15 16.55 40.88
C ARG A 269 29.88 15.42 41.60
N LYS A 270 29.24 14.74 42.55
CA LYS A 270 29.85 13.58 43.24
C LYS A 270 30.19 12.43 42.29
N ALA A 271 29.37 12.20 41.27
CA ALA A 271 29.66 11.21 40.24
C ALA A 271 30.87 11.62 39.39
N LYS A 272 30.98 12.91 39.03
CA LYS A 272 32.18 13.46 38.38
C LYS A 272 33.41 13.38 39.30
N ASP A 273 33.27 13.67 40.59
CA ASP A 273 34.33 13.51 41.60
C ASP A 273 34.83 12.06 41.70
N ALA A 274 33.91 11.10 41.70
CA ALA A 274 34.28 9.67 41.71
C ALA A 274 34.97 9.24 40.41
N GLN A 275 34.52 9.75 39.24
CA GLN A 275 35.15 9.48 37.96
C GLN A 275 36.54 10.11 37.84
N ALA A 276 36.70 11.33 38.37
CA ALA A 276 37.97 12.03 38.43
C ALA A 276 38.97 11.36 39.38
N ALA A 277 38.52 10.96 40.58
CA ALA A 277 39.33 10.19 41.53
C ALA A 277 39.77 8.83 40.96
N ALA A 278 38.95 8.23 40.09
CA ALA A 278 39.28 7.00 39.36
C ALA A 278 40.16 7.23 38.11
N GLY A 279 40.64 8.46 37.87
CA GLY A 279 41.51 8.81 36.74
C GLY A 279 40.82 8.80 35.37
N LYS A 280 39.48 8.76 35.32
CA LYS A 280 38.68 8.75 34.08
C LYS A 280 38.18 10.14 33.73
N ASN A 281 39.11 11.07 33.48
CA ASN A 281 38.79 12.41 32.98
C ASN A 281 38.58 12.46 31.44
N VAL A 282 38.68 11.32 30.76
CA VAL A 282 38.54 11.21 29.29
C VAL A 282 37.08 11.36 28.90
N GLY A 283 36.71 12.50 28.32
CA GLY A 283 35.37 12.77 27.79
C GLY A 283 34.69 14.05 28.32
N MET A 284 35.29 14.74 29.30
CA MET A 284 34.83 16.07 29.69
C MET A 284 35.27 17.12 28.66
N SER A 285 34.38 18.07 28.34
CA SER A 285 34.75 19.23 27.52
C SER A 285 35.78 20.09 28.26
N GLY A 286 36.69 20.77 27.56
CA GLY A 286 37.66 21.66 28.18
C GLY A 286 37.00 22.70 29.10
N ARG A 287 35.84 23.24 28.73
CA ARG A 287 35.05 24.14 29.59
C ARG A 287 34.54 23.45 30.86
N ASP A 288 34.10 22.20 30.75
CA ASP A 288 33.60 21.42 31.89
C ASP A 288 34.74 21.10 32.87
N LEU A 289 35.94 20.84 32.36
CA LEU A 289 37.14 20.57 33.14
C LEU A 289 37.61 21.81 33.93
N PHE A 290 37.61 22.99 33.29
CA PHE A 290 37.94 24.27 33.95
C PHE A 290 36.89 24.69 34.99
N GLN A 291 35.60 24.46 34.74
CA GLN A 291 34.54 24.77 35.72
C GLN A 291 34.51 23.79 36.89
N TYR A 292 34.91 22.54 36.65
CA TYR A 292 34.93 21.47 37.64
C TYR A 292 36.03 21.66 38.69
N ASN A 293 37.26 21.99 38.27
CA ASN A 293 38.32 22.39 39.19
C ASN A 293 39.28 23.42 38.55
N PRO A 294 39.04 24.73 38.76
CA PRO A 294 39.90 25.80 38.24
C PRO A 294 41.35 25.73 38.75
N GLU A 295 41.55 25.21 39.96
CA GLU A 295 42.87 25.12 40.60
C GLU A 295 43.81 24.14 39.88
N TRP A 296 43.28 23.16 39.13
CA TRP A 296 44.10 22.26 38.30
C TRP A 296 44.78 22.97 37.13
N PHE A 297 44.35 24.18 36.80
CA PHE A 297 44.89 25.00 35.71
C PHE A 297 45.57 26.26 36.23
N ALA A 298 45.70 26.39 37.55
CA ALA A 298 46.36 27.51 38.20
C ALA A 298 47.88 27.28 38.38
N GLU A 299 48.51 26.48 37.51
CA GLU A 299 49.98 26.37 37.51
C GLU A 299 50.60 27.68 36.98
N GLU A 300 51.41 28.28 37.86
CA GLU A 300 52.18 29.50 37.73
C GLU A 300 53.27 29.33 36.66
N SER A 301 52.91 29.50 35.39
CA SER A 301 53.88 29.59 34.28
C SER A 301 54.49 30.98 34.22
N ASP A 302 55.32 31.31 35.20
CA ASP A 302 56.03 32.59 35.34
C ASP A 302 57.21 32.77 34.35
N GLU A 303 57.34 31.90 33.34
CA GLU A 303 58.48 31.88 32.40
C GLU A 303 58.11 32.06 30.91
N GLU A 304 56.83 32.22 30.54
CA GLU A 304 56.44 32.58 29.16
C GLU A 304 56.02 34.06 29.06
N PRO A 305 56.40 34.78 27.99
CA PRO A 305 55.89 36.12 27.76
C PRO A 305 54.37 36.03 27.60
N ASP A 306 53.61 36.61 28.53
CA ASP A 306 52.16 36.65 28.50
C ASP A 306 51.69 37.50 27.30
N TRP A 307 51.16 36.85 26.25
CA TRP A 307 50.59 37.56 25.11
C TRP A 307 49.25 38.15 25.54
N ASP A 308 49.24 39.44 25.92
CA ASP A 308 48.03 40.14 26.35
C ASP A 308 47.03 40.34 25.20
N PHE A 309 46.16 39.35 25.01
CA PHE A 309 45.03 39.41 24.08
C PHE A 309 43.81 40.16 24.64
N SER A 310 43.89 40.79 25.82
CA SER A 310 42.73 41.44 26.44
C SER A 310 42.15 42.57 25.58
N ALA A 311 43.01 43.37 24.95
CA ALA A 311 42.62 44.44 24.05
C ALA A 311 41.89 43.91 22.81
N TYR A 312 42.43 42.87 22.17
CA TYR A 312 41.82 42.23 21.00
C TYR A 312 40.50 41.53 21.35
N ARG A 313 40.42 40.87 22.52
CA ARG A 313 39.18 40.25 23.01
C ARG A 313 38.09 41.29 23.27
N LYS A 314 38.45 42.43 23.86
CA LYS A 314 37.51 43.53 24.12
C LYS A 314 37.03 44.16 22.81
N GLU A 315 37.93 44.43 21.87
CA GLU A 315 37.58 44.94 20.55
C GLU A 315 36.63 43.99 19.80
N LYS A 316 36.90 42.68 19.85
CA LYS A 316 36.02 41.68 19.25
C LYS A 316 34.68 41.59 19.96
N GLN A 317 34.65 41.64 21.29
CA GLN A 317 33.39 41.63 22.05
C GLN A 317 32.53 42.86 21.74
N ASP A 318 33.13 44.06 21.69
CA ASP A 318 32.42 45.29 21.35
C ASP A 318 31.93 45.27 19.89
N GLU A 319 32.65 44.63 18.97
CA GLU A 319 32.23 44.41 17.58
C GLU A 319 31.06 43.44 17.51
N ASP A 320 31.16 42.28 18.16
CA ASP A 320 30.13 41.24 18.18
C ASP A 320 28.84 41.75 18.88
N GLU A 321 28.97 42.54 19.96
CA GLU A 321 27.83 43.18 20.64
C GLU A 321 27.13 44.19 19.73
N LYS A 322 27.87 45.01 18.97
CA LYS A 322 27.27 45.93 17.99
C LYS A 322 26.59 45.18 16.85
N GLU A 323 27.19 44.11 16.35
CA GLU A 323 26.58 43.26 15.32
C GLU A 323 25.29 42.60 15.82
N ASP A 324 25.29 42.12 17.07
CA ASP A 324 24.11 41.54 17.69
C ASP A 324 23.03 42.60 17.99
N GLU A 325 23.41 43.79 18.46
CA GLU A 325 22.49 44.92 18.61
C GLU A 325 21.89 45.35 17.27
N GLU A 326 22.68 45.41 16.20
CA GLU A 326 22.19 45.65 14.85
C GLU A 326 21.27 44.54 14.36
N ARG A 327 21.61 43.28 14.64
CA ARG A 327 20.77 42.12 14.28
C ARG A 327 19.44 42.17 15.03
N ILE A 328 19.46 42.44 16.34
CA ILE A 328 18.27 42.59 17.18
C ILE A 328 17.45 43.78 16.68
N ARG A 329 18.10 44.92 16.38
CA ARG A 329 17.42 46.10 15.85
C ARG A 329 16.76 45.82 14.51
N ARG A 330 17.45 45.19 13.55
CA ARG A 330 16.88 44.79 12.24
C ARG A 330 15.74 43.79 12.42
N PHE A 331 15.85 42.86 13.35
CA PHE A 331 14.78 41.92 13.68
C PHE A 331 13.57 42.64 14.26
N ASN A 332 13.78 43.60 15.16
CA ASN A 332 12.72 44.37 15.79
C ASN A 332 12.04 45.35 14.81
N GLU A 333 12.80 45.98 13.92
CA GLU A 333 12.30 46.81 12.81
C GLU A 333 11.50 45.96 11.79
N GLY A 334 11.95 44.74 11.50
CA GLY A 334 11.22 43.78 10.67
C GLY A 334 9.93 43.28 11.30
N MET A 335 9.87 43.17 12.64
CA MET A 335 8.67 42.79 13.38
C MET A 335 7.63 43.94 13.42
N GLN A 336 8.06 45.20 13.52
CA GLN A 336 7.17 46.37 13.47
C GLN A 336 6.46 46.57 12.11
N ILE A 337 7.04 46.09 11.00
CA ILE A 337 6.42 46.18 9.67
C ILE A 337 5.28 45.16 9.50
N SER A 338 5.23 44.10 10.33
CA SER A 338 4.21 43.05 10.22
C SER A 338 2.90 43.36 10.96
N ASP A 339 2.90 44.30 11.91
CA ASP A 339 1.67 44.72 12.62
C ASP A 339 0.86 45.79 11.86
N ASP A 340 1.48 46.57 10.97
CA ASP A 340 0.81 47.62 10.16
C ASP A 340 0.19 47.08 8.84
N GLN A 341 -0.15 45.79 8.77
CA GLN A 341 -0.95 45.25 7.65
C GLN A 341 -2.23 44.52 8.09
N THR A 342 -2.53 44.47 9.40
CA THR A 342 -3.68 43.68 9.91
C THR A 342 -4.81 44.51 10.53
N THR A 343 -4.82 45.83 10.39
CA THR A 343 -5.95 46.69 10.83
C THR A 343 -6.37 47.69 9.74
N GLY A 344 -6.91 47.21 8.62
CA GLY A 344 -7.35 48.09 7.53
C GLY A 344 -8.38 47.45 6.60
N GLY A 345 -9.42 46.80 7.13
CA GLY A 345 -10.39 46.05 6.33
C GLY A 345 -11.83 46.12 6.83
N GLY A 346 -12.32 47.30 7.22
CA GLY A 346 -13.73 47.53 7.59
C GLY A 346 -14.49 48.30 6.51
N ALA A 347 -14.83 47.66 5.39
CA ALA A 347 -15.61 48.27 4.32
C ALA A 347 -17.09 48.42 4.73
N ALA A 348 -17.53 49.68 4.89
CA ALA A 348 -18.92 50.07 5.13
C ALA A 348 -19.81 49.77 3.90
N ASN A 349 -20.79 48.90 4.06
CA ASN A 349 -21.82 48.60 3.05
C ASN A 349 -22.94 49.63 3.13
N LYS A 350 -22.93 50.66 2.27
CA LYS A 350 -24.06 51.59 2.09
C LYS A 350 -25.03 51.02 1.04
N GLY A 351 -26.14 50.47 1.52
CA GLY A 351 -27.29 50.07 0.71
C GLY A 351 -27.94 51.27 0.03
N LYS A 352 -28.14 51.14 -1.28
CA LYS A 352 -28.74 52.12 -2.18
C LYS A 352 -30.24 51.87 -2.25
N GLN A 353 -31.05 52.67 -1.54
CA GLN A 353 -32.49 52.76 -1.80
C GLN A 353 -32.71 53.73 -2.98
N ARG A 354 -33.36 53.22 -4.02
CA ARG A 354 -33.92 54.00 -5.13
C ARG A 354 -35.43 54.14 -4.87
N GLU A 355 -35.84 55.35 -4.57
CA GLU A 355 -37.14 55.96 -4.93
C GLU A 355 -37.06 56.29 -6.45
N GLU A 356 -38.08 56.26 -7.31
CA GLU A 356 -39.52 56.50 -7.20
C GLU A 356 -40.30 55.74 -8.32
N VAL A 357 -41.63 55.76 -8.16
CA VAL A 357 -42.75 55.52 -9.12
C VAL A 357 -43.27 54.10 -9.28
#